data_AF-A0A7Y0KFM9-F1
#
_entry.id   AF-A0A7Y0KFM9-F1
#
_cell.length_a   1.000
_cell.length_b   1.000
_cell.length_c   1.000
_cell.angle_alpha   90.00
_cell.angle_beta   90.00
_cell.angle_gamma   90.00
#
_symmetry.space_group_name_H-M   'P 1'
#
loop_
_entity.id
_entity.type
_entity.pdbx_description
1 polymer ?
#
loop_
_entity_poly.entity_id
_entity_poly.type
_entity_poly.pdbx_seq_one_letter_code
_entity_poly.pdbx_strand_id
1 'polypeptide(L)'
;MAAGVEHSGVHDMDQSRDGCAHGIVITVIETPDGHRIEHGTGPDGATTRRDTAPDGSWTLTTDDGRGTTTDGYGEPDGTSAVTTNHADGSYDCVHDDGTGTSVVVHRAPDGTFTQSYRRADGSWYTIADHPDGSHTESVTGAVASP
;
A
#
# COMPACT_ATOMS: atom_id res chain seq x y z
N MET A 1 -25.94 16.09 -19.08
CA MET A 1 -25.69 14.64 -19.21
C MET A 1 -24.29 14.50 -19.78
N ALA A 2 -23.29 14.29 -18.92
CA ALA A 2 -21.91 14.14 -19.37
C ALA A 2 -21.72 12.68 -19.80
N ALA A 3 -21.41 12.47 -21.08
CA ALA A 3 -21.08 11.16 -21.61
C ALA A 3 -19.68 10.78 -21.10
N GLY A 4 -19.61 9.78 -20.22
CA GLY A 4 -18.35 9.09 -19.95
C GLY A 4 -17.89 8.41 -21.23
N VAL A 5 -16.66 8.69 -21.66
CA VAL A 5 -16.04 7.93 -22.75
C VAL A 5 -15.59 6.60 -22.15
N GLU A 6 -16.42 5.57 -22.30
CA GLU A 6 -16.04 4.20 -22.01
C GLU A 6 -15.08 3.75 -23.11
N HIS A 7 -13.78 3.97 -22.94
CA HIS A 7 -12.78 3.23 -23.70
C HIS A 7 -12.72 1.80 -23.15
N SER A 8 -13.74 0.98 -23.47
CA SER A 8 -13.63 -0.48 -23.40
C SER A 8 -12.76 -0.93 -24.58
N GLY A 9 -11.49 -0.56 -24.51
CA GLY A 9 -10.44 -1.06 -25.40
C GLY A 9 -9.76 -2.22 -24.70
N VAL A 10 -9.93 -3.42 -25.23
CA VAL A 10 -8.85 -4.41 -25.18
C VAL A 10 -7.67 -3.75 -25.87
N HIS A 11 -6.81 -3.08 -25.10
CA HIS A 11 -5.51 -2.67 -25.58
C HIS A 11 -4.67 -3.94 -25.68
N ASP A 12 -4.81 -4.60 -26.82
CA ASP A 12 -3.77 -5.44 -27.40
C ASP A 12 -2.61 -4.48 -27.75
N MET A 13 -1.87 -4.04 -26.72
CA MET A 13 -0.59 -3.37 -26.90
C MET A 13 0.45 -4.46 -27.18
N ASP A 14 0.47 -4.92 -28.43
CA ASP A 14 1.67 -5.43 -29.05
C ASP A 14 2.69 -4.28 -29.15
N GLN A 15 3.53 -4.09 -28.12
CA GLN A 15 4.94 -3.69 -28.26
C GLN A 15 5.78 -4.24 -27.09
N SER A 16 6.37 -5.39 -27.36
CA SER A 16 7.45 -6.08 -26.67
C SER A 16 8.55 -5.19 -26.04
N ARG A 17 8.82 -5.41 -24.74
CA ARG A 17 10.18 -5.45 -24.17
C ARG A 17 10.29 -6.65 -23.23
N ASP A 18 10.84 -7.73 -23.78
CA ASP A 18 11.57 -8.81 -23.12
C ASP A 18 11.23 -9.17 -21.67
N GLY A 19 10.46 -10.25 -21.51
CA GLY A 19 10.36 -11.02 -20.27
C GLY A 19 8.94 -11.52 -19.99
N CYS A 20 8.68 -12.80 -20.26
CA CYS A 20 7.39 -13.46 -20.09
C CYS A 20 6.65 -13.10 -18.78
N ALA A 21 5.50 -12.44 -18.92
CA ALA A 21 4.35 -12.61 -18.01
C ALA A 21 3.05 -12.59 -18.84
N HIS A 22 2.91 -13.56 -19.74
CA HIS A 22 1.62 -13.83 -20.40
C HIS A 22 0.61 -14.26 -19.33
N GLY A 23 -0.33 -13.37 -18.97
CA GLY A 23 -1.42 -13.74 -18.05
C GLY A 23 -2.02 -12.62 -17.21
N ILE A 24 -1.50 -11.39 -17.27
CA ILE A 24 -2.08 -10.27 -16.52
C ILE A 24 -3.06 -9.50 -17.41
N VAL A 25 -4.34 -9.49 -17.05
CA VAL A 25 -5.36 -8.63 -17.65
C VAL A 25 -5.33 -7.29 -16.92
N ILE A 26 -5.05 -6.20 -17.62
CA ILE A 26 -5.12 -4.83 -17.07
C ILE A 26 -6.26 -4.08 -17.75
N THR A 27 -7.13 -3.46 -16.97
CA THR A 27 -8.12 -2.47 -17.40
C THR A 27 -7.74 -1.12 -16.80
N VAL A 28 -7.65 -0.09 -17.65
CA VAL A 28 -7.43 1.29 -17.23
C VAL A 28 -8.59 2.14 -17.72
N ILE A 29 -9.18 2.92 -16.81
CA ILE A 29 -10.24 3.89 -17.11
C ILE A 29 -9.71 5.25 -16.71
N GLU A 30 -9.65 6.18 -17.65
CA GLU A 30 -9.25 7.57 -17.41
C GLU A 30 -10.38 8.49 -17.84
N THR A 31 -10.81 9.38 -16.93
CA THR A 31 -11.81 10.40 -17.24
C THR A 31 -11.11 11.70 -17.68
N PRO A 32 -11.80 12.56 -18.46
CA PRO A 32 -11.25 13.86 -18.86
C PRO A 32 -10.91 14.79 -17.69
N ASP A 33 -11.53 14.60 -16.52
CA ASP A 33 -11.24 15.35 -15.30
C ASP A 33 -9.96 14.87 -14.59
N GLY A 34 -9.33 13.79 -15.06
CA GLY A 34 -8.07 13.26 -14.51
C GLY A 34 -8.25 12.15 -13.48
N HIS A 35 -9.48 11.66 -13.27
CA HIS A 35 -9.73 10.46 -12.48
C HIS A 35 -9.22 9.23 -13.23
N ARG A 36 -8.52 8.34 -12.54
CA ARG A 36 -7.86 7.16 -13.12
C ARG A 36 -8.11 5.92 -12.27
N ILE A 37 -8.72 4.91 -12.87
CA ILE A 37 -8.92 3.59 -12.27
C ILE A 37 -8.06 2.57 -12.99
N GLU A 38 -7.24 1.85 -12.26
CA GLU A 38 -6.44 0.73 -12.75
C GLU A 38 -6.91 -0.54 -12.07
N HIS A 39 -7.23 -1.57 -12.86
CA HIS A 39 -7.60 -2.90 -12.35
C HIS A 39 -6.77 -3.95 -13.08
N GLY A 40 -6.05 -4.78 -12.32
CA GLY A 40 -5.26 -5.89 -12.81
C GLY A 40 -5.73 -7.22 -12.25
N THR A 41 -5.69 -8.27 -13.06
CA THR A 41 -5.88 -9.66 -12.63
C THR A 41 -4.78 -10.53 -13.21
N GLY A 42 -4.00 -11.16 -12.34
CA GLY A 42 -2.94 -12.09 -12.70
C GLY A 42 -3.43 -13.53 -12.92
N PRO A 43 -2.60 -14.39 -13.52
CA PRO A 43 -2.96 -15.76 -13.85
C PRO A 43 -3.12 -16.68 -12.62
N ASP A 44 -2.54 -16.30 -11.48
CA ASP A 44 -2.67 -16.99 -10.20
C ASP A 44 -3.83 -16.47 -9.34
N GLY A 45 -4.71 -15.63 -9.92
CA GLY A 45 -5.84 -15.04 -9.23
C GLY A 45 -5.50 -13.78 -8.44
N ALA A 46 -4.24 -13.34 -8.45
CA ALA A 46 -3.84 -12.08 -7.84
C ALA A 46 -4.62 -10.92 -8.48
N THR A 47 -5.11 -9.99 -7.66
CA THR A 47 -5.84 -8.81 -8.14
C THR A 47 -5.22 -7.54 -7.57
N THR A 48 -5.28 -6.47 -8.36
CA THR A 48 -4.87 -5.13 -7.95
C THR A 48 -5.90 -4.14 -8.45
N ARG A 49 -6.41 -3.28 -7.58
CA ARG A 49 -7.26 -2.17 -7.97
C ARG A 49 -6.72 -0.88 -7.35
N ARG A 50 -6.45 0.12 -8.20
CA ARG A 50 -6.07 1.46 -7.77
C ARG A 50 -7.06 2.46 -8.34
N ASP A 51 -7.56 3.35 -7.49
CA ASP A 51 -8.39 4.48 -7.88
C ASP A 51 -7.63 5.74 -7.51
N THR A 52 -7.40 6.65 -8.46
CA THR A 52 -6.70 7.92 -8.25
C THR A 52 -7.59 9.05 -8.70
N ALA A 53 -7.94 9.94 -7.79
CA ALA A 53 -8.79 11.07 -8.07
C ALA A 53 -8.00 12.26 -8.65
N PRO A 54 -8.69 13.20 -9.32
CA PRO A 54 -8.06 14.39 -9.90
C PRO A 54 -7.28 15.26 -8.92
N ASP A 55 -7.67 15.24 -7.64
CA ASP A 55 -6.98 16.00 -6.59
C ASP A 55 -5.66 15.34 -6.14
N GLY A 56 -5.39 14.11 -6.57
CA GLY A 56 -4.21 13.32 -6.20
C GLY A 56 -4.47 12.33 -5.06
N SER A 57 -5.65 12.34 -4.44
CA SER A 57 -6.04 11.26 -3.52
C SER A 57 -6.12 9.92 -4.25
N TRP A 58 -5.89 8.83 -3.51
CA TRP A 58 -5.93 7.49 -4.09
C TRP A 58 -6.39 6.44 -3.08
N THR A 59 -6.92 5.33 -3.61
CA THR A 59 -7.13 4.08 -2.88
C THR A 59 -6.46 2.93 -3.62
N LEU A 60 -6.03 1.92 -2.88
CA LEU A 60 -5.39 0.71 -3.38
C LEU A 60 -5.98 -0.50 -2.65
N THR A 61 -6.34 -1.53 -3.39
CA THR A 61 -6.61 -2.86 -2.85
C THR A 61 -5.87 -3.87 -3.69
N THR A 62 -5.12 -4.77 -3.05
CA THR A 62 -4.47 -5.90 -3.70
C THR A 62 -4.76 -7.20 -2.95
N ASP A 63 -4.83 -8.28 -3.69
CA ASP A 63 -4.85 -9.65 -3.19
C ASP A 63 -3.80 -10.43 -3.99
N ASP A 64 -2.90 -11.15 -3.31
CA ASP A 64 -1.81 -11.88 -3.98
C ASP A 64 -2.23 -13.26 -4.54
N GLY A 65 -3.52 -13.61 -4.42
CA GLY A 65 -4.07 -14.91 -4.79
C GLY A 65 -3.72 -16.04 -3.81
N ARG A 66 -3.00 -15.74 -2.72
CA ARG A 66 -2.44 -16.71 -1.76
C ARG A 66 -2.78 -16.38 -0.31
N GLY A 67 -3.64 -15.39 -0.10
CA GLY A 67 -4.18 -15.00 1.20
C GLY A 67 -3.52 -13.77 1.82
N THR A 68 -2.57 -13.12 1.14
CA THR A 68 -2.07 -11.80 1.54
C THR A 68 -2.90 -10.73 0.85
N THR A 69 -3.47 -9.81 1.62
CA THR A 69 -4.20 -8.65 1.10
C THR A 69 -3.55 -7.35 1.56
N THR A 70 -3.58 -6.34 0.71
CA THR A 70 -3.14 -4.98 1.06
C THR A 70 -4.22 -3.98 0.69
N ASP A 71 -4.62 -3.16 1.63
CA ASP A 71 -5.51 -2.03 1.43
C ASP A 71 -4.78 -0.75 1.79
N GLY A 72 -4.97 0.32 1.03
CA GLY A 72 -4.35 1.59 1.31
C GLY A 72 -5.11 2.76 0.75
N TYR A 73 -4.77 3.93 1.27
CA TYR A 73 -5.24 5.20 0.76
C TYR A 73 -4.16 6.26 0.92
N GLY A 74 -4.29 7.33 0.14
CA GLY A 74 -3.53 8.55 0.34
C GLY A 74 -4.35 9.77 -0.03
N GLU A 75 -4.09 10.85 0.70
CA GLU A 75 -4.72 12.15 0.55
C GLU A 75 -3.74 13.11 -0.16
N PRO A 76 -4.23 14.18 -0.79
CA PRO A 76 -3.38 15.14 -1.50
C PRO A 76 -2.42 15.92 -0.60
N ASP A 77 -2.68 15.96 0.72
CA ASP A 77 -1.78 16.57 1.70
C ASP A 77 -0.59 15.68 2.10
N GLY A 78 -0.52 14.46 1.55
CA GLY A 78 0.53 13.49 1.84
C GLY A 78 0.19 12.53 2.97
N THR A 79 -0.94 12.72 3.67
CA THR A 79 -1.44 11.73 4.63
C THR A 79 -1.74 10.44 3.90
N SER A 80 -1.31 9.29 4.43
CA SER A 80 -1.63 8.00 3.83
C SER A 80 -1.63 6.88 4.86
N ALA A 81 -2.28 5.77 4.52
CA ALA A 81 -2.09 4.54 5.24
C ALA A 81 -2.09 3.35 4.28
N VAL A 82 -1.27 2.35 4.59
CA VAL A 82 -1.23 1.06 3.90
C VAL A 82 -1.27 -0.03 4.95
N THR A 83 -2.20 -0.95 4.81
CA THR A 83 -2.44 -2.07 5.71
C THR A 83 -2.30 -3.35 4.93
N THR A 84 -1.48 -4.28 5.41
CA THR A 84 -1.28 -5.59 4.82
C THR A 84 -1.66 -6.68 5.83
N ASN A 85 -2.58 -7.55 5.44
CA ASN A 85 -2.89 -8.77 6.17
C ASN A 85 -2.16 -9.91 5.46
N HIS A 86 -1.29 -10.62 6.17
CA HIS A 86 -0.50 -11.70 5.60
C HIS A 86 -1.21 -13.03 5.73
N ALA A 87 -0.92 -13.93 4.78
CA ALA A 87 -1.46 -15.29 4.78
C ALA A 87 -1.09 -16.10 6.04
N ASP A 88 0.01 -15.74 6.72
CA ASP A 88 0.45 -16.39 7.98
C ASP A 88 -0.30 -15.87 9.22
N GLY A 89 -1.21 -14.92 9.05
CA GLY A 89 -1.97 -14.28 10.14
C GLY A 89 -1.29 -13.09 10.79
N SER A 90 -0.09 -12.69 10.32
CA SER A 90 0.51 -11.42 10.68
C SER A 90 -0.16 -10.24 10.00
N TYR A 91 0.09 -9.06 10.53
CA TYR A 91 -0.51 -7.80 10.09
C TYR A 91 0.54 -6.70 10.12
N ASP A 92 0.61 -5.91 9.05
CA ASP A 92 1.39 -4.68 8.99
C ASP A 92 0.48 -3.50 8.69
N CYS A 93 0.78 -2.35 9.27
CA CYS A 93 0.16 -1.08 8.91
C CYS A 93 1.19 0.03 8.97
N VAL A 94 1.28 0.81 7.91
CA VAL A 94 2.08 2.03 7.86
C VAL A 94 1.11 3.19 7.71
N HIS A 95 1.27 4.21 8.56
CA HIS A 95 0.53 5.45 8.48
C HIS A 95 1.51 6.61 8.43
N ASP A 96 1.41 7.44 7.40
CA ASP A 96 2.19 8.66 7.24
C ASP A 96 1.26 9.87 7.44
N ASP A 97 1.70 10.86 8.20
CA ASP A 97 0.90 12.05 8.51
C ASP A 97 1.06 13.19 7.48
N GLY A 98 1.82 12.96 6.41
CA GLY A 98 2.15 13.97 5.39
C GLY A 98 3.17 15.03 5.82
N THR A 99 3.58 15.07 7.09
CA THR A 99 4.50 16.09 7.65
C THR A 99 5.89 15.55 8.04
N GLY A 100 6.14 14.27 7.74
CA GLY A 100 7.42 13.60 8.00
C GLY A 100 7.41 12.72 9.25
N THR A 101 6.25 12.55 9.89
CA THR A 101 6.03 11.53 10.90
C THR A 101 5.39 10.31 10.25
N SER A 102 5.79 9.12 10.71
CA SER A 102 5.06 7.90 10.37
C SER A 102 4.96 6.94 11.55
N VAL A 103 3.92 6.11 11.53
CA VAL A 103 3.71 5.03 12.47
C VAL A 103 3.70 3.73 11.69
N VAL A 104 4.55 2.80 12.07
CA VAL A 104 4.57 1.43 11.58
C VAL A 104 4.09 0.53 12.69
N VAL A 105 3.05 -0.24 12.41
CA VAL A 105 2.49 -1.24 13.31
C VAL A 105 2.71 -2.61 12.69
N HIS A 106 3.21 -3.54 13.47
CA HIS A 106 3.33 -4.95 13.11
C HIS A 106 2.68 -5.79 14.19
N ARG A 107 1.89 -6.80 13.80
CA ARG A 107 1.43 -7.85 14.70
C ARG A 107 1.87 -9.18 14.12
N ALA A 108 2.75 -9.87 14.82
CA ALA A 108 3.24 -11.17 14.43
C ALA A 108 2.18 -12.26 14.66
N PRO A 109 2.31 -13.43 14.00
CA PRO A 109 1.36 -14.53 14.17
C PRO A 109 1.33 -15.09 15.60
N ASP A 110 2.43 -14.94 16.34
CA ASP A 110 2.56 -15.36 17.74
C ASP A 110 1.84 -14.42 18.72
N GLY A 111 1.31 -13.30 18.24
CA GLY A 111 0.62 -12.28 19.03
C GLY A 111 1.51 -11.14 19.51
N THR A 112 2.82 -11.16 19.23
CA THR A 112 3.71 -10.03 19.48
C THR A 112 3.23 -8.82 18.69
N PHE A 113 3.08 -7.69 19.36
CA PHE A 113 2.67 -6.43 18.77
C PHE A 113 3.83 -5.43 18.84
N THR A 114 4.22 -4.86 17.72
CA THR A 114 5.27 -3.84 17.63
C THR A 114 4.69 -2.57 17.03
N GLN A 115 4.97 -1.43 17.63
CA GLN A 115 4.65 -0.12 17.09
C GLN A 115 5.91 0.75 17.07
N SER A 116 6.27 1.25 15.89
CA SER A 116 7.40 2.12 15.66
C SER A 116 6.93 3.49 15.16
N TYR A 117 7.28 4.55 15.87
CA TYR A 117 7.02 5.94 15.50
C TYR A 117 8.30 6.57 14.94
N ARG A 118 8.25 7.05 13.70
CA ARG A 118 9.27 7.89 13.09
C ARG A 118 8.96 9.34 13.35
N ARG A 119 9.92 10.08 13.91
CA ARG A 119 9.85 11.53 14.07
C ARG A 119 10.34 12.23 12.80
N ALA A 120 9.93 13.49 12.64
CA ALA A 120 10.39 14.36 11.56
C ALA A 120 11.93 14.55 11.53
N ASP A 121 12.62 14.38 12.66
CA ASP A 121 14.09 14.40 12.76
C ASP A 121 14.76 13.09 12.27
N GLY A 122 13.97 12.11 11.83
CA GLY A 122 14.43 10.81 11.36
C GLY A 122 14.70 9.78 12.44
N SER A 123 14.57 10.14 13.73
CA SER A 123 14.66 9.18 14.83
C SER A 123 13.41 8.30 14.92
N TRP A 124 13.60 7.12 15.48
CA TRP A 124 12.57 6.11 15.69
C TRP A 124 12.42 5.82 17.18
N TYR A 125 11.18 5.67 17.62
CA TYR A 125 10.83 5.11 18.91
C TYR A 125 9.96 3.87 18.68
N THR A 126 10.34 2.74 19.27
CA THR A 126 9.66 1.46 19.07
C THR A 126 9.24 0.89 20.41
N ILE A 127 8.02 0.40 20.45
CA ILE A 127 7.43 -0.36 21.55
C ILE A 127 7.11 -1.75 21.02
N ALA A 128 7.37 -2.79 21.83
CA ALA A 128 6.93 -4.15 21.56
C ALA A 128 6.28 -4.76 22.82
N ASP A 129 5.08 -5.31 22.64
CA ASP A 129 4.34 -6.08 23.63
C ASP A 129 4.31 -7.55 23.20
N HIS A 130 4.77 -8.43 24.09
CA HIS A 130 4.92 -9.84 23.81
C HIS A 130 3.79 -10.69 24.44
N PRO A 131 3.46 -11.86 23.88
CA PRO A 131 2.41 -12.73 24.40
C PRO A 131 2.70 -13.29 25.80
N ASP A 132 3.97 -13.28 26.24
CA ASP A 132 4.37 -13.64 27.60
C ASP A 132 4.16 -12.50 28.61
N GLY A 133 3.65 -11.34 28.15
CA GLY A 133 3.40 -10.14 28.94
C GLY A 133 4.62 -9.25 29.11
N SER A 134 5.76 -9.58 28.49
CA SER A 134 6.93 -8.70 28.50
C SER A 134 6.74 -7.50 27.57
N HIS A 135 7.40 -6.40 27.93
CA HIS A 135 7.31 -5.11 27.24
C HIS A 135 8.71 -4.58 26.98
N THR A 136 8.97 -4.16 25.74
CA THR A 136 10.26 -3.60 25.32
C THR A 136 10.07 -2.24 24.68
N GLU A 137 10.95 -1.30 25.02
CA GLU A 137 10.98 0.03 24.42
C GLU A 137 12.40 0.31 23.89
N SER A 138 12.50 1.01 22.76
CA SER A 138 13.78 1.34 22.14
C SER A 138 13.70 2.66 21.39
N VAL A 139 14.78 3.44 21.44
CA VAL A 139 14.95 4.63 20.60
C VAL A 139 16.16 4.40 19.70
N THR A 140 15.98 4.56 18.39
CA THR A 140 17.06 4.51 17.40
C THR A 140 17.14 5.85 16.68
N GLY A 141 18.27 6.55 16.80
CA GLY A 141 18.43 7.91 16.27
C GLY A 141 19.15 7.96 14.92
N ALA A 142 18.86 9.00 14.13
CA ALA A 142 19.74 9.45 13.07
C ALA A 142 21.04 9.97 13.70
N VAL A 143 22.20 9.42 13.29
CA VAL A 143 23.49 10.00 13.65
C VAL A 143 23.59 11.38 13.01
N ALA A 144 23.56 12.44 13.82
CA ALA A 144 24.12 13.72 13.38
C ALA A 144 25.61 13.47 13.12
N SER A 145 26.05 13.57 11.86
CA SER A 145 27.49 13.63 11.59
C SER A 145 28.08 14.89 12.23
N PRO A 146 29.30 14.81 12.78
CA PRO A 146 29.92 15.85 13.62
C PRO A 146 30.19 17.17 12.89
#